data_AF-A0A969Y561-F1
#
_entry.id   AF-A0A969Y561-F1
#
_cell.length_a   1.000
_cell.length_b   1.000
_cell.length_c   1.000
_cell.angle_alpha   90.00
_cell.angle_beta   90.00
_cell.angle_gamma   90.00
#
_symmetry.space_group_name_H-M   'P 1'
#
loop_
_entity.id
_entity.type
_entity.pdbx_description
1 polymer ?
#
loop_
_entity_poly.entity_id
_entity_poly.type
_entity_poly.pdbx_seq_one_letter_code
_entity_poly.pdbx_strand_id
1 'polypeptide(L)'
;MAKSVSMLAESEHRLMTSFNWRAVTWATAAHFVVDLYLNTIPPLLPYIARMQGLTMTQTGLVLTVQSITGSFLQPFVGLCLDQWGKSWWLAATTVYSAAMIALIGLFPGYTSLLVLFGLAGLGSSLLHPLGSVVSTRSAGSQPGLAVSIYSTGGNLGFSLGPLVAVWLVQRFGFPGLAYVFPFSVLFALTYLRVRQDLPAYVSTPERCRQELADTQVPGSWRALLLLNMVSWLRAWGQYIFTAYYSYHFINNGYPVTISAPILSTFLLAGTAGTLAGGLLADWIGRRGVITGSLVLGLVSTWLSLTPPGPLAWLGIALLGASLHAMVPVSIVIAQELVPHRAGMAAGLMMGFSYGLGGLCTPITGRIADTYGIEMALKSTYPVLAIAVLLCFFLPLGRRSSKRESISTKN
;
A
#
# COMPACT_ATOMS: atom_id res chain seq x y z
N MET A 1 47.49 18.00 13.69
CA MET A 1 46.25 17.96 14.49
C MET A 1 45.06 18.58 13.76
N ALA A 2 45.11 19.83 13.29
CA ALA A 2 43.99 20.44 12.55
C ALA A 2 43.56 19.68 11.26
N LYS A 3 44.53 19.17 10.48
CA LYS A 3 44.27 18.34 9.28
C LYS A 3 43.66 16.96 9.57
N SER A 4 43.95 16.37 10.73
CA SER A 4 43.36 15.06 11.10
C SER A 4 41.95 15.24 11.63
N VAL A 5 41.68 16.33 12.36
CA VAL A 5 40.33 16.70 12.81
C VAL A 5 39.45 17.10 11.62
N SER A 6 39.98 17.82 10.64
CA SER A 6 39.23 18.17 9.43
C SER A 6 38.94 16.96 8.54
N MET A 7 39.88 16.03 8.38
CA MET A 7 39.65 14.77 7.64
C MET A 7 38.66 13.85 8.35
N LEU A 8 38.68 13.79 9.69
CA LEU A 8 37.69 13.03 10.46
C LEU A 8 36.29 13.66 10.33
N ALA A 9 36.18 14.99 10.40
CA ALA A 9 34.92 15.70 10.20
C ALA A 9 34.39 15.56 8.76
N GLU A 10 35.26 15.59 7.74
CA GLU A 10 34.88 15.31 6.34
C GLU A 10 34.49 13.84 6.11
N SER A 11 35.14 12.90 6.79
CA SER A 11 34.80 11.47 6.77
C SER A 11 33.46 11.21 7.43
N GLU A 12 33.20 11.79 8.61
CA GLU A 12 31.91 11.71 9.31
C GLU A 12 30.80 12.39 8.49
N HIS A 13 31.09 13.55 7.88
CA HIS A 13 30.14 14.21 6.99
C HIS A 13 29.88 13.40 5.71
N ARG A 14 30.89 12.74 5.12
CA ARG A 14 30.70 11.83 3.97
C ARG A 14 29.87 10.62 4.33
N LEU A 15 30.15 9.98 5.47
CA LEU A 15 29.38 8.85 5.98
C LEU A 15 27.91 9.22 6.25
N MET A 16 27.65 10.40 6.81
CA MET A 16 26.29 10.95 7.02
C MET A 16 25.56 11.31 5.72
N THR A 17 26.28 11.55 4.62
CA THR A 17 25.68 11.88 3.30
C THR A 17 25.54 10.69 2.34
N SER A 18 26.17 9.56 2.66
CA SER A 18 26.21 8.39 1.79
C SER A 18 24.97 7.49 1.94
N PHE A 19 24.50 6.94 0.82
CA PHE A 19 23.33 6.05 0.79
C PHE A 19 23.69 4.68 1.39
N ASN A 20 23.05 4.30 2.50
CA ASN A 20 23.24 3.00 3.14
C ASN A 20 22.35 1.93 2.48
N TRP A 21 22.90 1.29 1.44
CA TRP A 21 22.24 0.23 0.70
C TRP A 21 21.82 -0.95 1.57
N ARG A 22 22.62 -1.33 2.57
CA ARG A 22 22.33 -2.48 3.43
C ARG A 22 21.05 -2.25 4.25
N ALA A 23 20.92 -1.07 4.85
CA ALA A 23 19.75 -0.72 5.64
C ALA A 23 18.49 -0.57 4.77
N VAL A 24 18.60 0.13 3.63
CA VAL A 24 17.45 0.34 2.72
C VAL A 24 16.97 -0.99 2.12
N THR A 25 17.87 -1.82 1.61
CA THR A 25 17.49 -3.12 1.01
C THR A 25 16.90 -4.08 2.04
N TRP A 26 17.43 -4.10 3.28
CA TRP A 26 16.87 -4.93 4.33
C TRP A 26 15.48 -4.45 4.79
N ALA A 27 15.28 -3.14 4.98
CA ALA A 27 13.97 -2.59 5.30
C ALA A 27 12.96 -2.84 4.17
N THR A 28 13.40 -2.75 2.92
CA THR A 28 12.61 -3.08 1.73
C THR A 28 12.23 -4.56 1.70
N ALA A 29 13.15 -5.46 2.05
CA ALA A 29 12.86 -6.89 2.16
C ALA A 29 11.86 -7.18 3.30
N ALA A 30 11.94 -6.47 4.43
CA ALA A 30 10.96 -6.59 5.51
C ALA A 30 9.56 -6.16 5.05
N HIS A 31 9.46 -5.08 4.28
CA HIS A 31 8.21 -4.61 3.67
C HIS A 31 7.65 -5.62 2.67
N PHE A 32 8.48 -6.12 1.76
CA PHE A 32 8.12 -7.19 0.83
C PHE A 32 7.52 -8.39 1.58
N VAL A 33 8.17 -8.84 2.66
CA VAL A 33 7.76 -10.02 3.43
C VAL A 33 6.40 -9.81 4.10
N VAL A 34 6.17 -8.68 4.76
CA VAL A 34 4.88 -8.40 5.40
C VAL A 34 3.77 -8.27 4.37
N ASP A 35 3.98 -7.54 3.28
CA ASP A 35 2.95 -7.35 2.26
C ASP A 35 2.61 -8.64 1.51
N LEU A 36 3.61 -9.51 1.30
CA LEU A 36 3.40 -10.85 0.78
C LEU A 36 2.42 -11.63 1.68
N TYR A 37 2.60 -11.57 2.99
CA TYR A 37 1.74 -12.26 3.95
C TYR A 37 0.33 -11.69 4.02
N LEU A 38 0.19 -10.37 4.03
CA LEU A 38 -1.13 -9.73 4.08
C LEU A 38 -1.97 -10.04 2.84
N ASN A 39 -1.33 -10.29 1.70
CA ASN A 39 -2.04 -10.65 0.48
C ASN A 39 -2.15 -12.18 0.25
N THR A 40 -1.97 -12.99 1.29
CA THR A 40 -2.21 -14.44 1.21
C THR A 40 -3.68 -14.81 1.32
N ILE A 41 -4.45 -14.08 2.13
CA ILE A 41 -5.85 -14.39 2.43
C ILE A 41 -6.83 -13.94 1.33
N PRO A 42 -6.77 -12.72 0.78
CA PRO A 42 -7.70 -12.27 -0.25
C PRO A 42 -7.94 -13.24 -1.43
N PRO A 43 -6.90 -13.83 -2.06
CA PRO A 43 -7.07 -14.80 -3.15
C PRO A 43 -7.68 -16.14 -2.72
N LEU A 44 -7.62 -16.45 -1.43
CA LEU A 44 -8.20 -17.67 -0.86
C LEU A 44 -9.64 -17.45 -0.40
N LEU A 45 -10.11 -16.21 -0.26
CA LEU A 45 -11.47 -15.91 0.21
C LEU A 45 -12.57 -16.61 -0.61
N PRO A 46 -12.53 -16.66 -1.95
CA PRO A 46 -13.55 -17.40 -2.71
C PRO A 46 -13.58 -18.88 -2.37
N TYR A 47 -12.42 -19.49 -2.10
CA TYR A 47 -12.33 -20.88 -1.70
C TYR A 47 -12.92 -21.10 -0.30
N ILE A 48 -12.51 -20.27 0.67
CA ILE A 48 -12.99 -20.31 2.05
C ILE A 48 -14.50 -20.09 2.09
N ALA A 49 -15.00 -19.11 1.33
CA ALA A 49 -16.42 -18.81 1.25
C ALA A 49 -17.24 -20.01 0.77
N ARG A 50 -16.78 -20.71 -0.27
CA ARG A 50 -17.42 -21.93 -0.76
C ARG A 50 -17.41 -23.04 0.29
N MET A 51 -16.28 -23.22 1.00
CA MET A 51 -16.13 -24.28 2.00
C MET A 51 -16.95 -24.04 3.28
N GLN A 52 -17.16 -22.78 3.67
CA GLN A 52 -17.82 -22.41 4.92
C GLN A 52 -19.22 -21.80 4.73
N GLY A 53 -19.70 -21.71 3.48
CA GLY A 53 -20.98 -21.09 3.16
C GLY A 53 -21.02 -19.59 3.49
N LEU A 54 -19.89 -18.88 3.35
CA LEU A 54 -19.83 -17.45 3.65
C LEU A 54 -20.44 -16.62 2.52
N THR A 55 -21.18 -15.60 2.92
CA THR A 55 -21.65 -14.54 2.03
C THR A 55 -20.50 -13.63 1.59
N MET A 56 -20.68 -12.92 0.47
CA MET A 56 -19.70 -11.93 0.00
C MET A 56 -19.60 -10.71 0.94
N THR A 57 -20.68 -10.42 1.68
CA THR A 57 -20.66 -9.46 2.79
C THR A 57 -19.68 -9.92 3.88
N GLN A 58 -19.75 -11.19 4.30
CA GLN A 58 -18.86 -11.75 5.31
C GLN A 58 -17.40 -11.76 4.86
N THR A 59 -17.11 -12.12 3.60
CA THR A 59 -15.74 -12.08 3.08
C THR A 59 -15.23 -10.65 2.94
N GLY A 60 -16.10 -9.70 2.62
CA GLY A 60 -15.81 -8.27 2.69
C GLY A 60 -15.45 -7.79 4.08
N LEU A 61 -16.15 -8.27 5.12
CA LEU A 61 -15.86 -7.93 6.52
C LEU A 61 -14.45 -8.38 6.95
N VAL A 62 -13.97 -9.52 6.46
CA VAL A 62 -12.58 -9.96 6.71
C VAL A 62 -11.58 -8.93 6.20
N LEU A 63 -11.79 -8.40 4.99
CA LEU A 63 -10.93 -7.37 4.41
C LEU A 63 -11.09 -6.02 5.12
N THR A 64 -12.29 -5.69 5.59
CA THR A 64 -12.56 -4.49 6.39
C THR A 64 -11.80 -4.49 7.70
N VAL A 65 -11.86 -5.57 8.47
CA VAL A 65 -11.15 -5.65 9.75
C VAL A 65 -9.66 -5.49 9.53
N GLN A 66 -9.10 -6.17 8.52
CA GLN A 66 -7.69 -6.00 8.16
C GLN A 66 -7.38 -4.54 7.75
N SER A 67 -8.25 -3.89 6.97
CA SER A 67 -8.06 -2.50 6.52
C SER A 67 -8.10 -1.49 7.68
N ILE A 68 -8.94 -1.74 8.69
CA ILE A 68 -8.97 -0.95 9.92
C ILE A 68 -7.62 -1.07 10.63
N THR A 69 -7.22 -2.31 10.92
CA THR A 69 -6.01 -2.58 11.70
C THR A 69 -4.72 -2.24 10.97
N GLY A 70 -4.68 -2.41 9.65
CA GLY A 70 -3.47 -2.29 8.83
C GLY A 70 -3.27 -0.95 8.15
N SER A 71 -4.35 -0.20 7.89
CA SER A 71 -4.28 1.07 7.14
C SER A 71 -4.91 2.23 7.91
N PHE A 72 -6.14 2.08 8.40
CA PHE A 72 -6.86 3.16 9.07
C PHE A 72 -6.15 3.62 10.35
N LEU A 73 -5.57 2.69 11.11
CA LEU A 73 -4.85 2.99 12.35
C LEU A 73 -3.40 3.48 12.16
N GLN A 74 -2.85 3.46 10.94
CA GLN A 74 -1.45 3.85 10.68
C GLN A 74 -1.07 5.24 11.23
N PRO A 75 -1.90 6.31 11.12
CA PRO A 75 -1.55 7.61 11.68
C PRO A 75 -1.33 7.58 13.19
N PHE A 76 -2.14 6.82 13.93
CA PHE A 76 -2.01 6.68 15.39
C PHE A 76 -0.80 5.85 15.78
N VAL A 77 -0.54 4.76 15.05
CA VAL A 77 0.64 3.93 15.27
C VAL A 77 1.93 4.70 14.98
N GLY A 78 1.93 5.55 13.95
CA GLY A 78 3.04 6.48 13.67
C GLY A 78 3.39 7.37 14.85
N LEU A 79 2.39 7.95 15.54
CA LEU A 79 2.60 8.78 16.73
C LEU A 79 3.25 8.00 17.89
N CYS A 80 2.88 6.74 18.08
CA CYS A 80 3.49 5.88 19.11
C CYS A 80 4.96 5.54 18.77
N LEU A 81 5.24 5.30 17.48
CA LEU A 81 6.60 5.03 17.01
C LEU A 81 7.53 6.24 17.17
N ASP A 82 6.98 7.45 17.22
CA ASP A 82 7.79 8.64 17.48
C ASP A 82 8.44 8.69 18.86
N GLN A 83 7.94 7.89 19.79
CA GLN A 83 8.47 7.79 21.15
C GLN A 83 9.24 6.49 21.37
N TRP A 84 8.81 5.38 20.77
CA TRP A 84 9.31 4.03 21.09
C TRP A 84 9.89 3.27 19.89
N GLY A 85 9.92 3.90 18.71
CA GLY A 85 10.30 3.28 17.44
C GLY A 85 11.77 2.87 17.40
N LYS A 86 12.00 1.57 17.53
CA LYS A 86 13.32 0.91 17.40
C LYS A 86 13.34 0.03 16.16
N SER A 87 14.49 -0.06 15.48
CA SER A 87 14.61 -0.80 14.21
C SER A 87 14.32 -2.30 14.31
N TRP A 88 14.49 -2.93 15.48
CA TRP A 88 14.16 -4.35 15.66
C TRP A 88 12.68 -4.67 15.49
N TRP A 89 11.79 -3.67 15.64
CA TRP A 89 10.36 -3.85 15.38
C TRP A 89 10.08 -4.30 13.94
N LEU A 90 10.92 -3.91 12.96
CA LEU A 90 10.79 -4.38 11.57
C LEU A 90 10.88 -5.91 11.48
N ALA A 91 11.83 -6.51 12.19
CA ALA A 91 12.01 -7.96 12.24
C ALA A 91 10.90 -8.63 13.06
N ALA A 92 10.47 -8.01 14.16
CA ALA A 92 9.39 -8.54 14.98
C ALA A 92 8.05 -8.57 14.22
N THR A 93 7.74 -7.52 13.46
CA THR A 93 6.49 -7.41 12.69
C THR A 93 6.41 -8.45 11.57
N THR A 94 7.53 -8.84 10.95
CA THR A 94 7.52 -9.91 9.93
C THR A 94 7.13 -11.24 10.56
N VAL A 95 7.77 -11.61 11.68
CA VAL A 95 7.49 -12.86 12.40
C VAL A 95 6.07 -12.86 12.95
N TYR A 96 5.62 -11.75 13.52
CA TYR A 96 4.26 -11.59 14.03
C TYR A 96 3.22 -11.79 12.93
N SER A 97 3.39 -11.12 11.79
CA SER A 97 2.45 -11.25 10.66
C SER A 97 2.44 -12.69 10.13
N ALA A 98 3.61 -13.32 10.01
CA ALA A 98 3.73 -14.72 9.60
C ALA A 98 3.04 -15.68 10.60
N ALA A 99 3.14 -15.42 11.90
CA ALA A 99 2.48 -16.21 12.94
C ALA A 99 0.96 -16.15 12.80
N MET A 100 0.41 -14.96 12.56
CA MET A 100 -1.03 -14.79 12.35
C MET A 100 -1.50 -15.56 11.10
N ILE A 101 -0.79 -15.46 9.98
CA ILE A 101 -1.12 -16.21 8.75
C ILE A 101 -0.97 -17.73 8.97
N ALA A 102 0.08 -18.17 9.67
CA ALA A 102 0.27 -19.58 10.00
C ALA A 102 -0.88 -20.13 10.86
N LEU A 103 -1.31 -19.38 11.87
CA LEU A 103 -2.45 -19.75 12.72
C LEU A 103 -3.76 -19.81 11.93
N ILE A 104 -3.98 -18.93 10.95
CA ILE A 104 -5.14 -19.04 10.03
C ILE A 104 -5.07 -20.35 9.24
N GLY A 105 -3.89 -20.75 8.77
CA GLY A 105 -3.69 -22.02 8.07
C GLY A 105 -4.02 -23.25 8.91
N LEU A 106 -3.71 -23.20 10.21
CA LEU A 106 -3.96 -24.29 11.16
C LEU A 106 -5.41 -24.32 11.66
N PHE A 107 -6.07 -23.17 11.76
CA PHE A 107 -7.44 -23.03 12.24
C PHE A 107 -8.31 -22.29 11.23
N PRO A 108 -8.56 -22.82 10.02
CA PRO A 108 -9.30 -22.11 8.99
C PRO A 108 -10.79 -21.99 9.38
N GLY A 109 -11.25 -20.78 9.67
CA GLY A 109 -12.58 -20.48 10.22
C GLY A 109 -12.96 -19.03 9.98
N TYR A 110 -14.24 -18.72 9.89
CA TYR A 110 -14.67 -17.32 9.73
C TYR A 110 -14.21 -16.43 10.89
N THR A 111 -14.35 -16.92 12.12
CA THR A 111 -13.89 -16.21 13.33
C THR A 111 -12.38 -16.02 13.34
N SER A 112 -11.61 -17.05 12.93
CA SER A 112 -10.16 -16.96 12.88
C SER A 112 -9.70 -15.99 11.79
N LEU A 113 -10.39 -15.93 10.65
CA LEU A 113 -10.17 -14.92 9.63
C LEU A 113 -10.40 -13.51 10.19
N LEU A 114 -11.53 -13.26 10.84
CA LEU A 114 -11.78 -11.93 11.42
C LEU A 114 -10.73 -11.53 12.46
N VAL A 115 -10.43 -12.42 13.41
CA VAL A 115 -9.54 -12.12 14.53
C VAL A 115 -8.07 -12.12 14.09
N LEU A 116 -7.58 -13.21 13.53
CA LEU A 116 -6.16 -13.37 13.22
C LEU A 116 -5.74 -12.51 12.02
N PHE A 117 -6.59 -12.35 11.00
CA PHE A 117 -6.24 -11.49 9.87
C PHE A 117 -6.33 -10.00 10.23
N GLY A 118 -7.27 -9.64 11.11
CA GLY A 118 -7.28 -8.33 11.77
C GLY A 118 -6.01 -8.09 12.58
N LEU A 119 -5.62 -9.04 13.43
CA LEU A 119 -4.37 -8.95 14.18
C LEU A 119 -3.14 -8.85 13.26
N ALA A 120 -3.10 -9.60 12.15
CA ALA A 120 -2.03 -9.49 11.15
C ALA A 120 -1.90 -8.05 10.61
N GLY A 121 -3.01 -7.33 10.45
CA GLY A 121 -3.01 -5.92 10.06
C GLY A 121 -2.22 -5.02 11.02
N LEU A 122 -2.18 -5.30 12.33
CA LEU A 122 -1.38 -4.52 13.27
C LEU A 122 0.11 -4.55 12.94
N GLY A 123 0.62 -5.70 12.46
CA GLY A 123 2.00 -5.84 12.00
C GLY A 123 2.31 -4.90 10.82
N SER A 124 1.39 -4.82 9.87
CA SER A 124 1.44 -3.87 8.73
C SER A 124 1.49 -2.41 9.20
N SER A 125 0.58 -2.06 10.12
CA SER A 125 0.45 -0.69 10.60
C SER A 125 1.70 -0.17 11.33
N LEU A 126 2.44 -1.07 11.97
CA LEU A 126 3.74 -0.80 12.58
C LEU A 126 4.85 -0.75 11.54
N LEU A 127 4.90 -1.71 10.63
CA LEU A 127 6.00 -1.84 9.68
C LEU A 127 6.08 -0.67 8.69
N HIS A 128 4.96 -0.24 8.10
CA HIS A 128 4.97 0.79 7.05
C HIS A 128 5.56 2.14 7.48
N PRO A 129 5.08 2.80 8.56
CA PRO A 129 5.68 4.04 9.01
C PRO A 129 7.13 3.84 9.49
N LEU A 130 7.39 2.77 10.24
CA LEU A 130 8.72 2.47 10.76
C LEU A 130 9.75 2.26 9.64
N GLY A 131 9.42 1.44 8.64
CA GLY A 131 10.29 1.06 7.54
C GLY A 131 10.55 2.19 6.56
N SER A 132 9.53 3.03 6.32
CA SER A 132 9.68 4.24 5.50
C SER A 132 10.68 5.22 6.15
N VAL A 133 10.58 5.43 7.47
CA VAL A 133 11.49 6.33 8.17
C VAL A 133 12.90 5.74 8.30
N VAL A 134 13.03 4.43 8.56
CA VAL A 134 14.33 3.74 8.49
C VAL A 134 14.98 3.94 7.12
N SER A 135 14.22 3.72 6.04
CA SER A 135 14.74 3.81 4.67
C SER A 135 15.18 5.23 4.33
N THR A 136 14.36 6.24 4.68
CA THR A 136 14.70 7.66 4.43
C THR A 136 15.91 8.13 5.23
N ARG A 137 16.05 7.72 6.50
CA ARG A 137 17.23 8.04 7.32
C ARG A 137 18.51 7.39 6.82
N SER A 138 18.39 6.23 6.19
CA SER A 138 19.49 5.52 5.57
C SER A 138 19.81 5.99 4.16
N ALA A 139 19.13 7.03 3.65
CA ALA A 139 19.22 7.44 2.24
C ALA A 139 20.28 8.50 1.93
N GLY A 140 20.94 9.08 2.95
CA GLY A 140 21.86 10.20 2.77
C GLY A 140 21.22 11.35 1.98
N SER A 141 21.83 11.73 0.86
CA SER A 141 21.32 12.80 -0.04
C SER A 141 20.18 12.38 -0.98
N GLN A 142 19.73 11.11 -0.95
CA GLN A 142 18.75 10.57 -1.92
C GLN A 142 17.50 9.95 -1.27
N PRO A 143 16.76 10.66 -0.39
CA PRO A 143 15.59 10.13 0.31
C PRO A 143 14.47 9.67 -0.65
N GLY A 144 14.30 10.35 -1.79
CA GLY A 144 13.33 9.95 -2.82
C GLY A 144 13.62 8.58 -3.43
N LEU A 145 14.91 8.25 -3.65
CA LEU A 145 15.30 6.93 -4.16
C LEU A 145 15.00 5.84 -3.13
N ALA A 146 15.34 6.07 -1.86
CA ALA A 146 15.08 5.09 -0.80
C ALA A 146 13.58 4.79 -0.62
N VAL A 147 12.73 5.83 -0.65
CA VAL A 147 11.27 5.65 -0.59
C VAL A 147 10.75 4.87 -1.80
N SER A 148 11.28 5.15 -2.99
CA SER A 148 10.90 4.43 -4.22
C SER A 148 11.27 2.94 -4.14
N ILE A 149 12.50 2.62 -3.74
CA ILE A 149 12.96 1.23 -3.55
C ILE A 149 12.10 0.51 -2.50
N TYR A 150 11.90 1.15 -1.35
CA TYR A 150 11.08 0.63 -0.25
C TYR A 150 9.64 0.33 -0.69
N SER A 151 9.00 1.29 -1.38
CA SER A 151 7.62 1.15 -1.85
C SER A 151 7.49 0.08 -2.95
N THR A 152 8.49 0.01 -3.84
CA THR A 152 8.53 -1.03 -4.89
C THR A 152 8.61 -2.42 -4.29
N GLY A 153 9.42 -2.61 -3.24
CA GLY A 153 9.52 -3.90 -2.54
C GLY A 153 8.19 -4.35 -1.92
N GLY A 154 7.49 -3.47 -1.20
CA GLY A 154 6.17 -3.78 -0.65
C GLY A 154 5.16 -4.16 -1.72
N ASN A 155 5.04 -3.32 -2.76
CA ASN A 155 4.14 -3.59 -3.88
C ASN A 155 4.43 -4.92 -4.60
N LEU A 156 5.70 -5.27 -4.78
CA LEU A 156 6.09 -6.57 -5.32
C LEU A 156 5.69 -7.72 -4.39
N GLY A 157 5.93 -7.58 -3.09
CA GLY A 157 5.50 -8.55 -2.08
C GLY A 157 3.98 -8.76 -2.12
N PHE A 158 3.23 -7.67 -2.07
CA PHE A 158 1.77 -7.67 -2.16
C PHE A 158 1.31 -8.36 -3.46
N SER A 159 1.94 -8.06 -4.60
CA SER A 159 1.57 -8.64 -5.90
C SER A 159 1.88 -10.12 -6.03
N LEU A 160 2.92 -10.63 -5.35
CA LEU A 160 3.31 -12.04 -5.40
C LEU A 160 2.66 -12.90 -4.31
N GLY A 161 2.14 -12.28 -3.25
CA GLY A 161 1.39 -12.95 -2.18
C GLY A 161 0.34 -13.94 -2.67
N PRO A 162 -0.50 -13.59 -3.67
CA PRO A 162 -1.50 -14.51 -4.19
C PRO A 162 -0.95 -15.76 -4.84
N LEU A 163 0.13 -15.64 -5.60
CA LEU A 163 0.78 -16.79 -6.23
C LEU A 163 1.32 -17.75 -5.17
N VAL A 164 2.02 -17.22 -4.16
CA VAL A 164 2.58 -18.01 -3.06
C VAL A 164 1.48 -18.69 -2.26
N ALA A 165 0.43 -17.97 -1.89
CA ALA A 165 -0.66 -18.49 -1.07
C ALA A 165 -1.42 -19.62 -1.75
N VAL A 166 -1.84 -19.42 -3.00
CA VAL A 166 -2.55 -20.46 -3.75
C VAL A 166 -1.65 -21.67 -4.00
N TRP A 167 -0.37 -21.47 -4.31
CA TRP A 167 0.58 -22.56 -4.46
C TRP A 167 0.75 -23.39 -3.18
N LEU A 168 0.92 -22.73 -2.02
CA LEU A 168 1.01 -23.40 -0.72
C LEU A 168 -0.24 -24.22 -0.42
N VAL A 169 -1.42 -23.63 -0.62
CA VAL A 169 -2.69 -24.30 -0.33
C VAL A 169 -2.96 -25.45 -1.31
N GLN A 170 -2.61 -25.31 -2.58
CA GLN A 170 -2.72 -26.40 -3.56
C GLN A 170 -1.82 -27.58 -3.20
N ARG A 171 -0.60 -27.31 -2.74
CA ARG A 171 0.39 -28.36 -2.50
C ARG A 171 0.24 -29.04 -1.15
N PHE A 172 -0.15 -28.30 -0.12
CA PHE A 172 -0.12 -28.75 1.27
C PHE A 172 -1.46 -28.55 2.02
N GLY A 173 -2.51 -28.09 1.33
CA GLY A 173 -3.76 -27.68 1.96
C GLY A 173 -3.64 -26.37 2.73
N PHE A 174 -4.72 -25.94 3.40
CA PHE A 174 -4.70 -24.75 4.26
C PHE A 174 -3.56 -24.73 5.30
N PRO A 175 -3.21 -25.86 5.95
CA PRO A 175 -2.06 -25.91 6.85
C PRO A 175 -0.72 -25.52 6.18
N GLY A 176 -0.63 -25.59 4.85
CA GLY A 176 0.50 -25.10 4.07
C GLY A 176 0.83 -23.62 4.30
N LEU A 177 -0.13 -22.79 4.71
CA LEU A 177 0.16 -21.40 5.09
C LEU A 177 1.11 -21.32 6.29
N ALA A 178 1.21 -22.35 7.13
CA ALA A 178 2.17 -22.38 8.24
C ALA A 178 3.64 -22.33 7.80
N TYR A 179 3.96 -22.71 6.55
CA TYR A 179 5.33 -22.66 6.03
C TYR A 179 5.89 -21.23 5.90
N VAL A 180 5.04 -20.20 5.93
CA VAL A 180 5.51 -18.80 5.92
C VAL A 180 6.23 -18.42 7.22
N PHE A 181 5.88 -19.06 8.34
CA PHE A 181 6.44 -18.76 9.65
C PHE A 181 7.95 -19.06 9.77
N PRO A 182 8.44 -20.29 9.49
CA PRO A 182 9.88 -20.56 9.56
C PRO A 182 10.69 -19.69 8.60
N PHE A 183 10.16 -19.37 7.42
CA PHE A 183 10.80 -18.43 6.51
C PHE A 183 10.93 -17.03 7.13
N SER A 184 9.88 -16.54 7.78
CA SER A 184 9.91 -15.24 8.44
C SER A 184 10.87 -15.18 9.62
N VAL A 185 10.96 -16.27 10.40
CA VAL A 185 11.94 -16.40 11.49
C VAL A 185 13.37 -16.33 10.92
N LEU A 186 13.66 -17.09 9.86
CA LEU A 186 14.96 -17.05 9.20
C LEU A 186 15.29 -15.65 8.65
N PHE A 187 14.32 -14.99 8.03
CA PHE A 187 14.47 -13.59 7.60
C PHE A 187 14.76 -12.67 8.79
N ALA A 188 13.99 -12.76 9.87
CA ALA A 188 14.16 -11.93 11.06
C ALA A 188 15.53 -12.14 11.72
N LEU A 189 16.08 -13.36 11.71
CA LEU A 189 17.45 -13.61 12.20
C LEU A 189 18.53 -12.84 11.42
N THR A 190 18.28 -12.50 10.15
CA THR A 190 19.22 -11.66 9.38
C THR A 190 19.36 -10.25 9.95
N TYR A 191 18.38 -9.78 10.75
CA TYR A 191 18.47 -8.51 11.50
C TYR A 191 19.76 -8.43 12.31
N LEU A 192 20.21 -9.52 12.92
CA LEU A 192 21.42 -9.55 13.75
C LEU A 192 22.68 -9.13 12.99
N ARG A 193 22.70 -9.31 11.65
CA ARG A 193 23.82 -8.94 10.77
C ARG A 193 23.75 -7.51 10.25
N VAL A 194 22.59 -6.85 10.34
CA VAL A 194 22.35 -5.50 9.80
C VAL A 194 21.96 -4.48 10.87
N ARG A 195 21.75 -4.91 12.12
CA ARG A 195 21.32 -4.04 13.24
C ARG A 195 22.21 -2.83 13.49
N GLN A 196 23.50 -2.93 13.14
CA GLN A 196 24.48 -1.84 13.28
C GLN A 196 24.39 -0.83 12.12
N ASP A 197 23.88 -1.25 10.96
CA ASP A 197 23.66 -0.38 9.80
C ASP A 197 22.31 0.37 9.89
N LEU A 198 21.39 -0.13 10.72
CA LEU A 198 20.05 0.44 10.91
C LEU A 198 20.06 1.55 11.98
N PRO A 199 19.31 2.64 11.80
CA PRO A 199 19.16 3.65 12.83
C PRO A 199 18.52 3.03 14.08
N ALA A 200 19.15 3.22 15.24
CA ALA A 200 18.69 2.64 16.50
C ALA A 200 17.28 3.14 16.90
N TYR A 201 17.01 4.42 16.61
CA TYR A 201 15.73 5.08 16.85
C TYR A 201 15.20 5.72 15.58
N VAL A 202 13.88 5.64 15.41
CA VAL A 202 13.19 6.03 14.17
C VAL A 202 12.60 7.45 14.25
N SER A 203 12.37 8.02 15.44
CA SER A 203 11.99 9.44 15.60
C SER A 203 12.47 10.03 16.93
N THR A 204 12.57 11.35 16.99
CA THR A 204 12.76 12.11 18.25
C THR A 204 11.54 13.01 18.47
N PRO A 205 10.97 13.06 19.69
CA PRO A 205 9.78 13.88 19.99
C PRO A 205 9.94 15.37 19.67
N GLU A 206 11.16 15.90 19.72
CA GLU A 206 11.48 17.32 19.47
C GLU A 206 11.24 17.73 18.02
N ARG A 207 11.57 16.86 17.05
CA ARG A 207 11.37 17.14 15.62
C ARG A 207 9.89 17.13 15.25
N CYS A 208 9.13 16.18 15.80
CA CYS A 208 7.68 16.10 15.61
C CYS A 208 6.99 17.35 16.18
N ARG A 209 7.44 17.84 17.36
CA ARG A 209 6.95 19.08 17.97
C ARG A 209 7.27 20.34 17.15
N GLN A 210 8.45 20.41 16.53
CA GLN A 210 8.83 21.51 15.63
C GLN A 210 7.98 21.54 14.36
N GLU A 211 7.75 20.38 13.74
CA GLU A 211 6.86 20.24 12.58
C GLU A 211 5.40 20.64 12.91
N LEU A 212 4.93 20.32 14.11
CA LEU A 212 3.59 20.71 14.61
C LEU A 212 3.42 22.22 14.85
N ALA A 213 4.47 22.93 15.27
CA ALA A 213 4.42 24.34 15.65
C ALA A 213 4.30 25.30 14.44
N ASP A 214 4.84 24.93 13.28
CA ASP A 214 5.01 25.81 12.11
C ASP A 214 3.83 25.81 11.12
N THR A 215 2.59 25.61 11.55
CA THR A 215 1.47 25.39 10.61
C THR A 215 0.38 26.45 10.61
N GLN A 216 0.44 27.39 9.65
CA GLN A 216 -0.74 28.02 9.04
C GLN A 216 -0.50 28.40 7.56
N VAL A 217 -1.10 27.64 6.63
CA VAL A 217 -1.36 28.09 5.26
C VAL A 217 -2.88 28.07 5.05
N PRO A 218 -3.56 29.23 4.92
CA PRO A 218 -5.02 29.28 4.74
C PRO A 218 -5.48 28.51 3.49
N GLY A 219 -6.50 27.65 3.63
CA GLY A 219 -7.14 26.95 2.50
C GLY A 219 -6.57 25.57 2.13
N SER A 220 -5.38 25.20 2.64
CA SER A 220 -4.73 23.90 2.36
C SER A 220 -5.55 22.69 2.81
N TRP A 221 -6.32 22.82 3.90
CA TRP A 221 -7.10 21.72 4.45
C TRP A 221 -8.29 21.31 3.57
N ARG A 222 -8.96 22.27 2.92
CA ARG A 222 -10.06 21.96 2.00
C ARG A 222 -9.54 21.16 0.79
N ALA A 223 -8.41 21.57 0.22
CA ALA A 223 -7.75 20.87 -0.88
C ALA A 223 -7.31 19.45 -0.47
N LEU A 224 -6.74 19.32 0.74
CA LEU A 224 -6.30 18.04 1.28
C LEU A 224 -7.47 17.08 1.51
N LEU A 225 -8.58 17.55 2.08
CA LEU A 225 -9.78 16.75 2.30
C LEU A 225 -10.44 16.31 0.99
N LEU A 226 -10.53 17.21 0.00
CA LEU A 226 -11.03 16.86 -1.32
C LEU A 226 -10.14 15.81 -2.01
N LEU A 227 -8.81 15.99 -1.93
CA LEU A 227 -7.87 15.02 -2.46
C LEU A 227 -7.99 13.67 -1.75
N ASN A 228 -8.16 13.67 -0.42
CA ASN A 228 -8.40 12.47 0.37
C ASN A 228 -9.68 11.75 -0.06
N MET A 229 -10.76 12.50 -0.33
CA MET A 229 -12.03 11.94 -0.79
C MET A 229 -11.90 11.27 -2.18
N VAL A 230 -11.18 11.90 -3.10
CA VAL A 230 -10.85 11.31 -4.41
C VAL A 230 -10.01 10.03 -4.24
N SER A 231 -9.00 10.07 -3.37
CA SER A 231 -8.15 8.92 -3.03
C SER A 231 -8.92 7.76 -2.41
N TRP A 232 -9.87 8.06 -1.53
CA TRP A 232 -10.76 7.08 -0.92
C TRP A 232 -11.67 6.42 -1.96
N LEU A 233 -12.37 7.19 -2.79
CA LEU A 233 -13.26 6.63 -3.82
C LEU A 233 -12.50 5.72 -4.78
N ARG A 234 -11.32 6.13 -5.23
CA ARG A 234 -10.44 5.27 -6.02
C ARG A 234 -10.05 3.99 -5.25
N ALA A 235 -9.67 4.12 -3.98
CA ALA A 235 -9.32 2.97 -3.16
C ALA A 235 -10.50 2.00 -3.03
N TRP A 236 -11.74 2.50 -2.87
CA TRP A 236 -12.93 1.65 -2.89
C TRP A 236 -13.03 0.88 -4.22
N GLY A 237 -12.89 1.54 -5.37
CA GLY A 237 -12.83 0.85 -6.67
C GLY A 237 -11.77 -0.25 -6.74
N GLN A 238 -10.59 -0.01 -6.16
CA GLN A 238 -9.54 -1.02 -6.02
C GLN A 238 -9.96 -2.19 -5.12
N TYR A 239 -10.60 -1.92 -3.98
CA TYR A 239 -11.08 -2.97 -3.06
C TYR A 239 -12.20 -3.82 -3.68
N ILE A 240 -13.07 -3.25 -4.51
CA ILE A 240 -14.09 -4.00 -5.25
C ILE A 240 -13.43 -5.12 -6.06
N PHE A 241 -12.40 -4.79 -6.84
CA PHE A 241 -11.75 -5.76 -7.70
C PHE A 241 -10.86 -6.75 -6.94
N THR A 242 -10.10 -6.28 -5.95
CA THR A 242 -9.25 -7.17 -5.14
C THR A 242 -10.05 -8.14 -4.29
N ALA A 243 -11.26 -7.77 -3.84
CA ALA A 243 -12.13 -8.62 -3.04
C ALA A 243 -12.98 -9.58 -3.87
N TYR A 244 -13.57 -9.09 -4.97
CA TYR A 244 -14.73 -9.73 -5.59
C TYR A 244 -14.51 -10.21 -7.02
N TYR A 245 -13.47 -9.74 -7.69
CA TYR A 245 -13.31 -10.04 -9.12
C TYR A 245 -13.01 -11.52 -9.38
N SER A 246 -12.30 -12.21 -8.48
CA SER A 246 -12.12 -13.67 -8.59
C SER A 246 -13.42 -14.46 -8.45
N TYR A 247 -14.39 -13.97 -7.64
CA TYR A 247 -15.70 -14.60 -7.54
C TYR A 247 -16.47 -14.56 -8.86
N HIS A 248 -16.28 -13.51 -9.67
CA HIS A 248 -16.94 -13.42 -10.97
C HIS A 248 -16.56 -14.59 -11.88
N PHE A 249 -15.28 -14.94 -12.00
CA PHE A 249 -14.86 -16.09 -12.79
C PHE A 249 -15.31 -17.40 -12.14
N ILE A 250 -15.13 -17.54 -10.82
CA ILE A 250 -15.45 -18.77 -10.11
C ILE A 250 -16.96 -19.11 -10.17
N ASN A 251 -17.82 -18.10 -10.07
CA ASN A 251 -19.27 -18.28 -10.21
C ASN A 251 -19.68 -18.61 -11.65
N ASN A 252 -18.87 -18.25 -12.64
CA ASN A 252 -19.02 -18.64 -14.05
C ASN A 252 -18.35 -19.98 -14.39
N GLY A 253 -18.01 -20.80 -13.39
CA GLY A 253 -17.53 -22.18 -13.57
C GLY A 253 -16.00 -22.33 -13.69
N TYR A 254 -15.23 -21.25 -13.55
CA TYR A 254 -13.77 -21.35 -13.57
C TYR A 254 -13.21 -21.96 -12.28
N PRO A 255 -12.04 -22.64 -12.35
CA PRO A 255 -11.40 -23.21 -11.18
C PRO A 255 -10.97 -22.10 -10.21
N VAL A 256 -11.04 -22.38 -8.91
CA VAL A 256 -10.69 -21.42 -7.84
C VAL A 256 -9.23 -20.93 -7.92
N THR A 257 -8.39 -21.72 -8.59
CA THR A 257 -6.98 -21.43 -8.87
C THR A 257 -6.79 -20.17 -9.71
N ILE A 258 -7.82 -19.72 -10.44
CA ILE A 258 -7.79 -18.49 -11.24
C ILE A 258 -7.65 -17.22 -10.38
N SER A 259 -7.95 -17.29 -9.08
CA SER A 259 -7.88 -16.13 -8.16
C SER A 259 -6.46 -15.55 -8.07
N ALA A 260 -5.45 -16.43 -7.98
CA ALA A 260 -4.04 -16.04 -7.89
C ALA A 260 -3.55 -15.23 -9.11
N PRO A 261 -3.64 -15.74 -10.35
CA PRO A 261 -3.18 -14.98 -11.51
C PRO A 261 -4.01 -13.71 -11.74
N ILE A 262 -5.33 -13.74 -11.51
CA ILE A 262 -6.18 -12.53 -11.63
C ILE A 262 -5.67 -11.41 -10.71
N LEU A 263 -5.52 -11.69 -9.41
CA LEU A 263 -5.10 -10.69 -8.43
C LEU A 263 -3.65 -10.26 -8.65
N SER A 264 -2.77 -11.19 -9.02
CA SER A 264 -1.36 -10.88 -9.30
C SER A 264 -1.23 -10.00 -10.54
N THR A 265 -1.97 -10.25 -11.62
CA THR A 265 -1.98 -9.38 -12.81
C THR A 265 -2.47 -7.98 -12.47
N PHE A 266 -3.57 -7.86 -11.71
CA PHE A 266 -4.09 -6.58 -11.26
C PHE A 266 -3.04 -5.79 -10.45
N LEU A 267 -2.37 -6.44 -9.51
CA LEU A 267 -1.43 -5.79 -8.59
C LEU A 267 -0.06 -5.50 -9.21
N LEU A 268 0.47 -6.41 -10.04
CA LEU A 268 1.70 -6.18 -10.80
C LEU A 268 1.52 -5.02 -11.79
N ALA A 269 0.39 -4.99 -12.50
CA ALA A 269 0.08 -3.86 -13.35
C ALA A 269 -0.12 -2.57 -12.54
N GLY A 270 -0.70 -2.66 -11.34
CA GLY A 270 -0.76 -1.54 -10.38
C GLY A 270 0.61 -1.02 -9.96
N THR A 271 1.58 -1.91 -9.74
CA THR A 271 2.97 -1.55 -9.45
C THR A 271 3.58 -0.77 -10.61
N ALA A 272 3.42 -1.27 -11.84
CA ALA A 272 3.86 -0.57 -13.04
C ALA A 272 3.15 0.79 -13.22
N GLY A 273 1.84 0.85 -12.96
CA GLY A 273 1.03 2.07 -12.99
C GLY A 273 1.52 3.11 -12.00
N THR A 274 1.88 2.71 -10.77
CA THR A 274 2.46 3.60 -9.75
C THR A 274 3.72 4.27 -10.27
N LEU A 275 4.66 3.50 -10.84
CA LEU A 275 5.90 4.02 -11.42
C LEU A 275 5.61 4.96 -12.59
N ALA A 276 4.75 4.53 -13.52
CA ALA A 276 4.38 5.33 -14.68
C ALA A 276 3.68 6.64 -14.29
N GLY A 277 2.79 6.62 -13.32
CA GLY A 277 2.05 7.80 -12.87
C GLY A 277 2.95 8.89 -12.29
N GLY A 278 4.02 8.51 -11.58
CA GLY A 278 5.04 9.44 -11.11
C GLY A 278 5.78 10.14 -12.27
N LEU A 279 6.18 9.38 -13.28
CA LEU A 279 6.88 9.90 -14.47
C LEU A 279 5.95 10.74 -15.36
N LEU A 280 4.72 10.28 -15.58
CA LEU A 280 3.73 10.96 -16.40
C LEU A 280 3.30 12.30 -15.79
N ALA A 281 3.41 12.47 -14.46
CA ALA A 281 3.06 13.73 -13.81
C ALA A 281 3.93 14.90 -14.26
N ASP A 282 5.18 14.63 -14.67
CA ASP A 282 6.07 15.64 -15.22
C ASP A 282 5.70 16.01 -16.67
N TRP A 283 5.03 15.11 -17.41
CA TRP A 283 4.71 15.30 -18.84
C TRP A 283 3.31 15.88 -19.07
N ILE A 284 2.29 15.24 -18.50
CA ILE A 284 0.88 15.62 -18.68
C ILE A 284 0.31 16.40 -17.49
N GLY A 285 1.16 16.66 -16.48
CA GLY A 285 0.78 17.37 -15.27
C GLY A 285 0.00 16.52 -14.28
N ARG A 286 0.02 16.94 -13.01
CA ARG A 286 -0.59 16.21 -11.89
C ARG A 286 -2.09 15.97 -12.05
N ARG A 287 -2.83 17.01 -12.47
CA ARG A 287 -4.28 16.91 -12.73
C ARG A 287 -4.58 15.96 -13.89
N GLY A 288 -3.72 15.95 -14.91
CA GLY A 288 -3.79 15.04 -16.04
C GLY A 288 -3.65 13.59 -15.61
N VAL A 289 -2.65 13.27 -14.78
CA VAL A 289 -2.47 11.91 -14.24
C VAL A 289 -3.66 11.49 -13.38
N ILE A 290 -4.07 12.30 -12.40
CA ILE A 290 -5.18 11.95 -11.50
C ILE A 290 -6.48 11.72 -12.28
N THR A 291 -6.88 12.69 -13.10
CA THR A 291 -8.16 12.60 -13.82
C THR A 291 -8.10 11.54 -14.92
N GLY A 292 -7.00 11.51 -15.68
CA GLY A 292 -6.80 10.55 -16.77
C GLY A 292 -6.76 9.11 -16.29
N SER A 293 -6.13 8.85 -15.14
CA SER A 293 -6.10 7.48 -14.58
C SER A 293 -7.47 7.03 -14.06
N LEU A 294 -8.26 7.92 -13.47
CA LEU A 294 -9.63 7.59 -13.05
C LEU A 294 -10.56 7.33 -14.24
N VAL A 295 -10.46 8.15 -15.30
CA VAL A 295 -11.21 7.93 -16.55
C VAL A 295 -10.78 6.63 -17.23
N LEU A 296 -9.47 6.36 -17.29
CA LEU A 296 -8.96 5.09 -17.78
C LEU A 296 -9.46 3.92 -16.92
N GLY A 297 -9.60 4.11 -15.61
CA GLY A 297 -10.21 3.12 -14.70
C GLY A 297 -11.65 2.77 -15.06
N LEU A 298 -12.48 3.74 -15.47
CA LEU A 298 -13.84 3.49 -15.97
C LEU A 298 -13.82 2.61 -17.24
N VAL A 299 -12.98 2.96 -18.22
CA VAL A 299 -12.82 2.18 -19.46
C VAL A 299 -12.28 0.78 -19.17
N SER A 300 -11.29 0.67 -18.29
CA SER A 300 -10.67 -0.60 -17.92
C SER A 300 -11.63 -1.50 -17.14
N THR A 301 -12.53 -0.92 -16.34
CA THR A 301 -13.62 -1.66 -15.66
C THR A 301 -14.48 -2.35 -16.71
N TRP A 302 -14.92 -1.63 -17.75
CA TRP A 302 -15.69 -2.22 -18.84
C TRP A 302 -14.92 -3.34 -19.54
N LEU A 303 -13.65 -3.09 -19.88
CA LEU A 303 -12.82 -4.06 -20.57
C LEU A 303 -12.59 -5.33 -19.72
N SER A 304 -12.43 -5.19 -18.41
CA SER A 304 -12.25 -6.31 -17.48
C SER A 304 -13.50 -7.20 -17.39
N LEU A 305 -14.69 -6.63 -17.58
CA LEU A 305 -15.96 -7.37 -17.53
C LEU A 305 -16.36 -7.99 -18.88
N THR A 306 -15.49 -7.93 -19.89
CA THR A 306 -15.71 -8.66 -21.15
C THR A 306 -15.64 -10.17 -20.93
N PRO A 307 -16.19 -10.98 -21.85
CA PRO A 307 -16.11 -12.43 -21.75
C PRO A 307 -14.66 -12.92 -21.52
N PRO A 308 -14.48 -14.02 -20.78
CA PRO A 308 -13.15 -14.55 -20.45
C PRO A 308 -12.26 -14.71 -21.69
N GLY A 309 -11.12 -14.01 -21.69
CA GLY A 309 -10.20 -14.01 -22.83
C GLY A 309 -9.15 -12.91 -22.72
N PRO A 310 -8.33 -12.71 -23.78
CA PRO A 310 -7.26 -11.72 -23.77
C PRO A 310 -7.72 -10.29 -23.46
N LEU A 311 -8.93 -9.93 -23.86
CA LEU A 311 -9.52 -8.62 -23.57
C LEU A 311 -9.79 -8.43 -22.08
N ALA A 312 -10.37 -9.41 -21.40
CA ALA A 312 -10.56 -9.36 -19.95
C ALA A 312 -9.22 -9.23 -19.21
N TRP A 313 -8.19 -9.98 -19.62
CA TRP A 313 -6.84 -9.90 -19.05
C TRP A 313 -6.19 -8.53 -19.26
N LEU A 314 -6.32 -7.96 -20.46
CA LEU A 314 -5.88 -6.60 -20.74
C LEU A 314 -6.64 -5.59 -19.87
N GLY A 315 -7.94 -5.75 -19.72
CA GLY A 315 -8.79 -4.94 -18.86
C GLY A 315 -8.35 -4.96 -17.40
N ILE A 316 -8.05 -6.15 -16.85
CA ILE A 316 -7.54 -6.31 -15.48
C ILE A 316 -6.21 -5.58 -15.29
N ALA A 317 -5.29 -5.73 -16.24
CA ALA A 317 -3.98 -5.08 -16.17
C ALA A 317 -4.13 -3.55 -16.25
N LEU A 318 -4.90 -3.03 -17.22
CA LEU A 318 -5.13 -1.60 -17.35
C LEU A 318 -5.88 -1.02 -16.14
N LEU A 319 -6.82 -1.77 -15.57
CA LEU A 319 -7.54 -1.35 -14.37
C LEU A 319 -6.60 -1.27 -13.16
N GLY A 320 -5.76 -2.29 -12.97
CA GLY A 320 -4.72 -2.30 -11.95
C GLY A 320 -3.80 -1.09 -12.08
N ALA A 321 -3.23 -0.87 -13.27
CA ALA A 321 -2.32 0.24 -13.55
C ALA A 321 -2.99 1.61 -13.34
N SER A 322 -4.20 1.82 -13.87
CA SER A 322 -4.92 3.08 -13.80
C SER A 322 -5.36 3.45 -12.39
N LEU A 323 -5.81 2.48 -11.59
CA LEU A 323 -6.17 2.70 -10.19
C LEU A 323 -4.95 2.89 -9.28
N HIS A 324 -3.72 2.63 -9.72
CA HIS A 324 -2.53 2.89 -8.88
C HIS A 324 -1.70 4.09 -9.34
N ALA A 325 -1.84 4.51 -10.60
CA ALA A 325 -1.05 5.60 -11.17
C ALA A 325 -1.14 6.94 -10.41
N MET A 326 -2.30 7.27 -9.83
CA MET A 326 -2.45 8.53 -9.11
C MET A 326 -1.83 8.54 -7.70
N VAL A 327 -1.51 7.37 -7.13
CA VAL A 327 -1.07 7.22 -5.73
C VAL A 327 0.14 8.12 -5.40
N PRO A 328 1.29 8.03 -6.09
CA PRO A 328 2.45 8.88 -5.76
C PRO A 328 2.17 10.36 -5.99
N VAL A 329 1.39 10.70 -7.02
CA VAL A 329 1.02 12.08 -7.34
C VAL A 329 0.19 12.69 -6.22
N SER A 330 -0.78 11.95 -5.69
CA SER A 330 -1.64 12.39 -4.58
C SER A 330 -0.84 12.61 -3.29
N ILE A 331 0.12 11.74 -2.99
CA ILE A 331 0.99 11.88 -1.80
C ILE A 331 1.82 13.15 -1.90
N VAL A 332 2.46 13.40 -3.04
CA VAL A 332 3.28 14.60 -3.26
C VAL A 332 2.45 15.87 -3.13
N ILE A 333 1.25 15.91 -3.73
CA ILE A 333 0.35 17.06 -3.59
C ILE A 333 -0.04 17.27 -2.13
N ALA A 334 -0.40 16.21 -1.41
CA ALA A 334 -0.79 16.30 -0.01
C ALA A 334 0.35 16.86 0.85
N GLN A 335 1.59 16.41 0.62
CA GLN A 335 2.77 16.91 1.31
C GLN A 335 3.05 18.38 0.99
N GLU A 336 2.86 18.82 -0.25
CA GLU A 336 3.04 20.23 -0.63
C GLU A 336 1.94 21.15 -0.10
N LEU A 337 0.71 20.65 0.09
CA LEU A 337 -0.38 21.42 0.69
C LEU A 337 -0.13 21.70 2.18
N VAL A 338 0.54 20.78 2.87
CA VAL A 338 0.86 20.90 4.31
C VAL A 338 2.33 20.50 4.57
N PRO A 339 3.30 21.31 4.10
CA PRO A 339 4.72 20.94 4.06
C PRO A 339 5.32 20.70 5.45
N HIS A 340 4.85 21.44 6.45
CA HIS A 340 5.25 21.27 7.85
C HIS A 340 4.58 20.07 8.53
N ARG A 341 3.67 19.36 7.86
CA ARG A 341 3.03 18.12 8.34
C ARG A 341 3.07 17.00 7.29
N ALA A 342 4.18 16.90 6.57
CA ALA A 342 4.34 15.96 5.45
C ALA A 342 4.09 14.49 5.83
N GLY A 343 4.48 14.07 7.05
CA GLY A 343 4.21 12.71 7.57
C GLY A 343 2.71 12.43 7.77
N MET A 344 1.98 13.37 8.37
CA MET A 344 0.52 13.28 8.52
C MET A 344 -0.18 13.28 7.15
N ALA A 345 0.29 14.10 6.22
CA ALA A 345 -0.25 14.17 4.86
C ALA A 345 -0.09 12.83 4.12
N ALA A 346 1.09 12.22 4.21
CA ALA A 346 1.34 10.88 3.69
C ALA A 346 0.46 9.83 4.38
N GLY A 347 0.30 9.89 5.71
CA GLY A 347 -0.58 9.00 6.47
C GLY A 347 -2.05 9.11 6.08
N LEU A 348 -2.55 10.32 5.77
CA LEU A 348 -3.91 10.52 5.26
C LEU A 348 -4.08 9.90 3.86
N MET A 349 -3.09 10.07 2.98
CA MET A 349 -3.17 9.55 1.61
C MET A 349 -2.98 8.02 1.54
N MET A 350 -2.03 7.48 2.29
CA MET A 350 -1.67 6.05 2.24
C MET A 350 -2.47 5.19 3.22
N GLY A 351 -2.68 5.65 4.46
CA GLY A 351 -3.36 4.87 5.49
C GLY A 351 -4.86 5.12 5.51
N PHE A 352 -5.26 6.37 5.75
CA PHE A 352 -6.67 6.72 5.96
C PHE A 352 -7.53 6.50 4.71
N SER A 353 -7.08 6.94 3.53
CA SER A 353 -7.83 6.77 2.27
C SER A 353 -8.06 5.30 1.91
N TYR A 354 -7.02 4.46 2.05
CA TYR A 354 -7.12 3.02 1.82
C TYR A 354 -7.99 2.35 2.88
N GLY A 355 -7.83 2.72 4.15
CA GLY A 355 -8.67 2.25 5.25
C GLY A 355 -10.15 2.48 4.96
N LEU A 356 -10.53 3.71 4.58
CA LEU A 356 -11.90 4.04 4.17
C LEU A 356 -12.37 3.22 2.97
N GLY A 357 -11.50 2.95 1.99
CA GLY A 357 -11.83 2.09 0.86
C GLY A 357 -12.17 0.66 1.29
N GLY A 358 -11.38 0.11 2.21
CA GLY A 358 -11.59 -1.22 2.77
C GLY A 358 -12.82 -1.33 3.66
N LEU A 359 -13.23 -0.25 4.34
CA LEU A 359 -14.49 -0.18 5.09
C LEU A 359 -15.72 -0.36 4.19
N CYS A 360 -15.61 0.01 2.91
CA CYS A 360 -16.72 -0.09 1.97
C CYS A 360 -16.87 -1.47 1.33
N THR A 361 -15.90 -2.38 1.53
CA THR A 361 -15.94 -3.74 0.96
C THR A 361 -17.22 -4.51 1.30
N PRO A 362 -17.74 -4.55 2.55
CA PRO A 362 -18.97 -5.27 2.89
C PRO A 362 -20.22 -4.65 2.27
N ILE A 363 -20.19 -3.34 1.97
CA ILE A 363 -21.27 -2.67 1.24
C ILE A 363 -21.34 -3.24 -0.18
N THR A 364 -20.20 -3.34 -0.86
CA THR A 364 -20.10 -4.01 -2.17
C THR A 364 -20.45 -5.49 -2.06
N GLY A 365 -20.00 -6.19 -1.02
CA GLY A 365 -20.37 -7.58 -0.76
C GLY A 365 -21.88 -7.77 -0.61
N ARG A 366 -22.56 -6.85 0.06
CA ARG A 366 -24.02 -6.86 0.19
C ARG A 366 -24.71 -6.69 -1.16
N ILE A 367 -24.23 -5.78 -2.00
CA ILE A 367 -24.71 -5.63 -3.38
C ILE A 367 -24.54 -6.94 -4.14
N ALA A 368 -23.40 -7.62 -3.95
CA ALA A 368 -23.10 -8.89 -4.61
C ALA A 368 -24.04 -10.02 -4.16
N ASP A 369 -24.31 -10.11 -2.86
CA ASP A 369 -25.22 -11.10 -2.29
C ASP A 369 -26.68 -10.90 -2.73
N THR A 370 -27.12 -9.65 -2.94
CA THR A 370 -28.52 -9.34 -3.28
C THR A 370 -28.81 -9.20 -4.77
N TYR A 371 -27.87 -8.62 -5.53
CA TYR A 371 -28.04 -8.28 -6.95
C TYR A 371 -27.06 -9.03 -7.87
N GLY A 372 -26.18 -9.85 -7.31
CA GLY A 372 -25.18 -10.62 -8.05
C GLY A 372 -23.83 -9.92 -8.17
N ILE A 373 -22.80 -10.75 -8.37
CA ILE A 373 -21.40 -10.33 -8.42
C ILE A 373 -21.11 -9.30 -9.51
N GLU A 374 -21.80 -9.40 -10.65
CA GLU A 374 -21.61 -8.47 -11.76
C GLU A 374 -22.09 -7.06 -11.41
N MET A 375 -23.22 -6.94 -10.69
CA MET A 375 -23.70 -5.64 -10.20
C MET A 375 -22.72 -5.03 -9.19
N ALA A 376 -22.15 -5.86 -8.32
CA ALA A 376 -21.13 -5.42 -7.37
C ALA A 376 -19.88 -4.88 -8.06
N LEU A 377 -19.39 -5.53 -9.13
CA LEU A 377 -18.28 -5.02 -9.92
C LEU A 377 -18.64 -3.74 -10.68
N LYS A 378 -19.84 -3.68 -11.28
CA LYS A 378 -20.38 -2.48 -11.94
C LYS A 378 -20.58 -1.29 -10.99
N SER A 379 -20.72 -1.51 -9.68
CA SER A 379 -20.76 -0.42 -8.69
C SER A 379 -19.48 0.44 -8.67
N THR A 380 -18.39 -0.04 -9.28
CA THR A 380 -17.18 0.75 -9.53
C THR A 380 -17.44 1.97 -10.41
N TYR A 381 -18.39 1.92 -11.36
CA TYR A 381 -18.70 3.04 -12.24
C TYR A 381 -19.16 4.29 -11.50
N PRO A 382 -20.23 4.26 -10.67
CA PRO A 382 -20.64 5.44 -9.92
C PRO A 382 -19.54 5.91 -8.94
N VAL A 383 -18.80 4.98 -8.30
CA VAL A 383 -17.70 5.32 -7.39
C VAL A 383 -16.61 6.13 -8.09
N LEU A 384 -16.11 5.66 -9.24
CA LEU A 384 -15.06 6.35 -9.99
C LEU A 384 -15.60 7.60 -10.72
N ALA A 385 -16.85 7.60 -11.19
CA ALA A 385 -17.46 8.76 -11.80
C ALA A 385 -17.56 9.93 -10.80
N ILE A 386 -17.98 9.66 -9.56
CA ILE A 386 -17.97 10.67 -8.49
C ILE A 386 -16.54 11.16 -8.23
N ALA A 387 -15.54 10.27 -8.20
CA ALA A 387 -14.14 10.67 -8.04
C ALA A 387 -13.66 11.60 -9.17
N VAL A 388 -14.01 11.31 -10.42
CA VAL A 388 -13.72 12.17 -11.58
C VAL A 388 -14.41 13.53 -11.45
N LEU A 389 -15.68 13.57 -11.02
CA LEU A 389 -16.40 14.82 -10.81
C LEU A 389 -15.73 15.69 -9.73
N LEU A 390 -15.27 15.07 -8.64
CA LEU A 390 -14.55 15.77 -7.57
C LEU A 390 -13.22 16.35 -8.03
N CYS A 391 -12.57 15.77 -9.05
CA CYS A 391 -11.36 16.32 -9.65
C CYS A 391 -11.56 17.69 -10.31
N PHE A 392 -12.79 18.09 -10.64
CA PHE A 392 -13.05 19.45 -11.14
C PHE A 392 -12.94 20.52 -10.06
N PHE A 393 -13.18 20.15 -8.80
CA PHE A 393 -13.10 21.04 -7.64
C PHE A 393 -11.73 21.03 -6.95
N LEU A 394 -10.83 20.14 -7.36
CA LEU A 394 -9.48 20.04 -6.83
C LEU A 394 -8.66 21.28 -7.25
N PRO A 395 -8.17 22.10 -6.31
CA PRO A 395 -7.38 23.30 -6.62
C PRO A 395 -5.92 22.91 -6.93
N LEU A 396 -5.72 22.13 -7.99
CA LEU A 396 -4.41 21.72 -8.49
C LEU A 396 -3.87 22.84 -9.36
N GLY A 397 -3.12 23.77 -8.77
CA GLY A 397 -2.36 24.76 -9.52
C GLY A 397 -1.38 24.08 -10.49
N ARG A 398 -1.18 24.68 -11.68
CA ARG A 398 -0.02 24.33 -12.52
C ARG A 398 1.25 24.63 -11.71
N ARG A 399 2.15 23.65 -11.62
CA ARG A 399 3.46 23.76 -10.93
C ARG A 399 4.07 25.13 -11.28
N SER A 400 4.27 26.02 -10.29
CA SER A 400 4.96 27.28 -10.59
C SER A 400 6.38 26.92 -11.04
N SER A 401 6.77 27.32 -12.26
CA SER A 401 8.15 27.28 -12.72
C SER A 401 9.02 28.09 -11.75
N LYS A 402 9.53 27.44 -10.70
CA LYS A 402 10.56 28.02 -9.81
C LYS A 402 11.95 27.47 -10.11
N ARG A 403 12.08 26.56 -11.09
CA ARG A 403 13.38 26.01 -11.52
C ARG A 403 14.12 26.88 -12.53
N GLU A 404 13.51 27.90 -13.13
CA GLU A 404 14.21 28.82 -14.05
C GLU A 404 14.94 29.99 -13.37
N SER A 405 14.68 30.27 -12.08
CA SER A 405 15.32 31.42 -11.39
C SER A 405 16.70 31.11 -10.76
N ILE A 406 17.14 29.85 -10.78
CA ILE A 406 18.46 29.46 -10.25
C ILE A 406 19.49 29.30 -11.39
N SER A 407 19.06 29.17 -12.65
CA SER A 407 19.96 29.03 -13.80
C SER A 407 20.33 30.35 -14.49
N THR A 408 19.79 31.49 -14.06
CA THR A 408 20.06 32.82 -14.64
C THR A 408 20.84 33.75 -13.70
N LYS A 409 21.42 33.21 -12.62
CA LYS A 409 22.25 33.95 -11.66
C LYS A 409 23.63 33.32 -11.42
N ASN A 410 24.21 32.70 -12.44
CA ASN A 410 25.65 32.43 -12.50
C ASN A 410 26.25 33.07 -13.74
#